data_AF-A0A7J7HA04-F1
#
_entry.id   AF-A0A7J7HA04-F1
#
_cell.length_a   1.000
_cell.length_b   1.000
_cell.length_c   1.000
_cell.angle_alpha   90.00
_cell.angle_beta   90.00
_cell.angle_gamma   90.00
#
_symmetry.space_group_name_H-M   'P 1'
#
loop_
_entity.id
_entity.type
_entity.pdbx_description
1 polymer ?
#
loop_
_entity_poly.entity_id
_entity_poly.type
_entity_poly.pdbx_seq_one_letter_code
_entity_poly.pdbx_strand_id
1 'polypeptide(L)'
;MRVTFPASSARITATERFEAVYPALKEVALAGSTGSKAMKQVSQQIMILVLKAAGEGNPELSKEATGIFIWCLTQNPDCYKQWDKIYIEKVDVSVSILRKLAEEWKEFSVKQSSLDALRETLKSFRHKNEEALAGGEDTARQSLFKDADKYCKLILGRLSRGHGCLKSMVFVIIAFGVGAAVMSPSMESWDWNKLSVLFSQQSFRV
;
A
#
# COMPACT_ATOMS: atom_id res chain seq x y z
N MET A 1 -11.23 38.59 32.08
CA MET A 1 -10.28 37.55 32.53
C MET A 1 -9.13 37.46 31.54
N ARG A 2 -7.91 37.82 31.92
CA ARG A 2 -6.71 37.51 31.13
C ARG A 2 -6.36 36.06 31.42
N VAL A 3 -6.51 35.18 30.44
CA VAL A 3 -5.99 33.81 30.52
C VAL A 3 -4.48 33.92 30.31
N THR A 4 -3.72 34.00 31.40
CA THR A 4 -2.26 33.93 31.33
C THR A 4 -1.87 32.50 30.98
N PHE A 5 -0.95 32.35 30.02
CA PHE A 5 -0.40 31.04 29.66
C PHE A 5 0.11 30.31 30.92
N PRO A 6 -0.12 28.99 31.04
CA PRO A 6 0.33 28.23 32.18
C PRO A 6 1.85 28.31 32.35
N ALA A 7 2.29 28.24 33.60
CA ALA A 7 3.71 28.21 33.97
C ALA A 7 4.45 27.13 33.16
N SER A 8 5.74 27.36 32.84
CA SER A 8 6.50 26.48 31.95
C SER A 8 6.51 25.02 32.40
N SER A 9 6.58 24.77 33.71
CA SER A 9 6.50 23.43 34.29
C SER A 9 5.14 22.76 34.03
N ALA A 10 4.04 23.50 34.19
CA ALA A 10 2.69 23.01 33.90
C ALA A 10 2.48 22.72 32.41
N ARG A 11 3.14 23.48 31.50
CA ARG A 11 3.14 23.20 30.06
C ARG A 11 3.87 21.90 29.73
N ILE A 12 5.04 21.67 30.30
CA ILE A 12 5.82 20.44 30.10
C ILE A 12 5.01 19.23 30.58
N THR A 13 4.44 19.28 31.79
CA THR A 13 3.59 18.20 32.33
C THR A 13 2.32 17.97 31.51
N ALA A 14 1.72 19.02 30.94
CA ALA A 14 0.56 18.87 30.06
C ALA A 14 0.94 18.20 28.73
N THR A 15 2.08 18.55 28.14
CA THR A 15 2.60 17.92 26.92
C THR A 15 2.92 16.44 27.15
N GLU A 16 3.61 16.09 28.24
CA GLU A 16 3.91 14.69 28.59
C GLU A 16 2.63 13.84 28.73
N ARG A 17 1.60 14.40 29.38
CA ARG A 17 0.30 13.73 29.50
C ARG A 17 -0.40 13.58 28.16
N PHE A 18 -0.30 14.59 27.30
CA PHE A 18 -0.88 14.52 25.95
C PHE A 18 -0.18 13.45 25.11
N GLU A 19 1.15 13.41 25.11
CA GLU A 19 1.93 12.39 24.40
C GLU A 19 1.59 10.97 24.87
N ALA A 20 1.38 10.78 26.18
CA ALA A 20 0.97 9.48 26.72
C ALA A 20 -0.42 9.03 26.25
N VAL A 21 -1.37 9.97 26.05
CA VAL A 21 -2.76 9.67 25.65
C VAL A 21 -2.94 9.70 24.14
N TYR A 22 -2.06 10.38 23.40
CA TYR A 22 -2.16 10.59 21.96
C TYR A 22 -2.36 9.30 21.15
N PRO A 23 -1.63 8.19 21.39
CA PRO A 23 -1.85 6.95 20.64
C PRO A 23 -3.28 6.43 20.76
N ALA A 24 -3.85 6.44 21.97
CA ALA A 24 -5.22 6.00 22.21
C ALA A 24 -6.23 6.95 21.56
N LEU A 25 -6.01 8.27 21.65
CA LEU A 25 -6.87 9.26 21.01
C LEU A 25 -6.87 9.10 19.48
N LYS A 26 -5.70 8.84 18.89
CA LYS A 26 -5.55 8.56 17.46
C LYS A 26 -6.30 7.31 17.06
N GLU A 27 -6.13 6.21 17.79
CA GLU A 27 -6.85 4.97 17.49
C GLU A 27 -8.37 5.17 17.54
N VAL A 28 -8.88 5.80 18.60
CA VAL A 28 -10.32 6.09 18.75
C VAL A 28 -10.82 7.01 17.63
N ALA A 29 -10.07 8.05 17.27
CA ALA A 29 -10.45 8.97 16.19
C ALA A 29 -10.50 8.29 14.81
N LEU A 30 -9.72 7.22 14.61
CA LEU A 30 -9.64 6.48 13.36
C LEU A 30 -10.46 5.16 13.39
N ALA A 31 -11.11 4.81 14.50
CA ALA A 31 -11.79 3.53 14.75
C ALA A 31 -13.16 3.34 14.04
N GLY A 32 -13.43 4.04 12.94
CA GLY A 32 -14.71 3.88 12.23
C GLY A 32 -14.74 2.67 11.29
N SER A 33 -15.95 2.31 10.85
CA SER A 33 -16.15 1.22 9.89
C SER A 33 -15.52 1.57 8.53
N THR A 34 -14.54 0.76 8.14
CA THR A 34 -13.82 0.91 6.87
C THR A 34 -14.78 0.89 5.69
N GLY A 35 -14.66 1.87 4.79
CA GLY A 35 -15.48 1.98 3.58
C GLY A 35 -16.90 2.50 3.78
N SER A 36 -17.31 2.82 5.01
CA SER A 36 -18.59 3.50 5.29
C SER A 36 -18.62 4.90 4.63
N LYS A 37 -19.83 5.40 4.30
CA LYS A 37 -19.99 6.70 3.64
C LYS A 37 -19.37 7.85 4.44
N ALA A 38 -19.58 7.85 5.76
CA ALA A 38 -18.99 8.83 6.65
C ALA A 38 -17.46 8.73 6.67
N MET A 39 -16.90 7.51 6.81
CA MET A 39 -15.46 7.33 6.85
C MET A 39 -14.78 7.70 5.53
N LYS A 40 -15.43 7.45 4.39
CA LYS A 40 -14.95 7.89 3.07
C LYS A 40 -14.82 9.40 2.96
N GLN A 41 -15.78 10.15 3.50
CA GLN A 41 -15.74 11.61 3.51
C GLN A 41 -14.68 12.13 4.49
N VAL A 42 -14.63 11.58 5.70
CA VAL A 42 -13.66 11.96 6.75
C VAL A 42 -12.23 11.70 6.28
N SER A 43 -11.96 10.53 5.70
CA SER A 43 -10.62 10.20 5.17
C SER A 43 -10.14 11.16 4.08
N GLN A 44 -11.02 11.62 3.18
CA GLN A 44 -10.65 12.65 2.20
C GLN A 44 -10.27 13.98 2.85
N GLN A 45 -11.04 14.42 3.85
CA GLN A 45 -10.75 15.68 4.55
C GLN A 45 -9.45 15.57 5.37
N ILE A 46 -9.28 14.48 6.10
CA ILE A 46 -8.05 14.20 6.86
C ILE A 46 -6.84 14.18 5.92
N MET A 47 -6.94 13.51 4.77
CA MET A 47 -5.85 13.41 3.81
C MET A 47 -5.30 14.78 3.38
N ILE A 48 -6.19 15.74 3.11
CA ILE A 48 -5.80 17.11 2.74
C ILE A 48 -5.05 17.80 3.90
N LEU A 49 -5.53 17.62 5.13
CA LEU A 49 -4.90 18.21 6.32
C LEU A 49 -3.52 17.62 6.59
N VAL A 50 -3.39 16.30 6.53
CA VAL A 50 -2.11 15.62 6.82
C VAL A 50 -1.08 15.84 5.73
N LEU A 51 -1.50 16.01 4.46
CA LEU A 51 -0.59 16.43 3.40
C LEU A 51 0.06 17.77 3.70
N LYS A 52 -0.73 18.74 4.21
CA LYS A 52 -0.19 20.04 4.62
C LYS A 52 0.78 19.86 5.78
N ALA A 53 0.38 19.14 6.83
CA ALA A 53 1.22 18.89 8.00
C ALA A 53 2.54 18.19 7.66
N ALA A 54 2.53 17.26 6.69
CA ALA A 54 3.72 16.56 6.25
C ALA A 54 4.76 17.47 5.57
N GLY A 55 4.35 18.63 5.06
CA GLY A 55 5.22 19.62 4.43
C GLY A 55 5.69 20.75 5.37
N GLU A 56 5.36 20.73 6.66
CA GLU A 56 5.68 21.83 7.60
C GLU A 56 7.12 21.77 8.17
N GLY A 57 7.95 20.81 7.74
CA GLY A 57 9.37 20.76 8.09
C GLY A 57 9.68 20.18 9.48
N ASN A 58 8.70 19.62 10.18
CA ASN A 58 8.90 18.87 11.43
C ASN A 58 8.96 17.35 11.14
N PRO A 59 10.10 16.67 11.36
CA PRO A 59 10.26 15.26 11.00
C PRO A 59 9.28 14.29 11.69
N GLU A 60 9.00 14.50 12.99
CA GLU A 60 8.07 13.65 13.74
C GLU A 60 6.63 13.85 13.27
N LEU A 61 6.23 15.11 13.02
CA LEU A 61 4.93 15.43 12.44
C LEU A 61 4.79 14.84 11.02
N SER A 62 5.83 14.97 10.18
CA SER A 62 5.83 14.41 8.83
C SER A 62 5.71 12.89 8.84
N LYS A 63 6.37 12.22 9.78
CA LYS A 63 6.27 10.76 9.95
C LYS A 63 4.86 10.33 10.35
N GLU A 64 4.25 11.02 11.31
CA GLU A 64 2.89 10.74 11.77
C GLU A 64 1.86 11.03 10.66
N ALA A 65 1.96 12.20 10.03
CA ALA A 65 1.10 12.61 8.91
C ALA A 65 1.17 11.63 7.74
N THR A 66 2.36 11.10 7.44
CA THR A 66 2.54 10.08 6.39
C THR A 66 1.84 8.77 6.74
N GLY A 67 1.86 8.36 8.02
CA GLY A 67 1.10 7.20 8.49
C GLY A 67 -0.41 7.37 8.35
N ILE A 68 -0.94 8.53 8.78
CA ILE A 68 -2.36 8.84 8.65
C ILE A 68 -2.77 8.95 7.17
N PHE A 69 -1.92 9.53 6.32
CA PHE A 69 -2.16 9.58 4.87
C PHE A 69 -2.34 8.18 4.28
N ILE A 70 -1.45 7.25 4.62
CA ILE A 70 -1.56 5.85 4.17
C ILE A 70 -2.84 5.21 4.68
N TRP A 71 -3.24 5.46 5.93
CA TRP A 71 -4.54 5.03 6.44
C TRP A 71 -5.70 5.60 5.61
N CYS A 72 -5.67 6.88 5.20
CA CYS A 72 -6.72 7.46 4.34
C CYS A 72 -6.86 6.72 3.00
N LEU A 73 -5.75 6.22 2.44
CA LEU A 73 -5.76 5.43 1.19
C LEU A 73 -6.50 4.09 1.34
N THR A 74 -6.53 3.51 2.56
CA THR A 74 -7.27 2.27 2.83
C THR A 74 -8.76 2.49 3.03
N GLN A 75 -9.16 3.71 3.38
CA GLN A 75 -10.54 4.05 3.66
C GLN A 75 -11.35 4.42 2.41
N ASN A 76 -10.71 5.09 1.43
CA ASN A 76 -11.42 5.59 0.25
C ASN A 76 -10.54 5.58 -1.00
N PRO A 77 -10.95 4.90 -2.10
CA PRO A 77 -10.20 4.91 -3.35
C PRO A 77 -10.08 6.30 -3.99
N ASP A 78 -10.99 7.25 -3.69
CA ASP A 78 -10.86 8.61 -4.21
C ASP A 78 -9.68 9.38 -3.62
N CYS A 79 -9.13 8.95 -2.48
CA CYS A 79 -7.88 9.47 -1.94
C CYS A 79 -6.72 9.30 -2.93
N TYR A 80 -6.71 8.22 -3.72
CA TYR A 80 -5.71 8.04 -4.78
C TYR A 80 -5.81 9.10 -5.88
N LYS A 81 -7.04 9.48 -6.25
CA LYS A 81 -7.26 10.54 -7.25
C LYS A 81 -6.81 11.90 -6.71
N GLN A 82 -7.02 12.16 -5.42
CA GLN A 82 -6.54 13.38 -4.78
C GLN A 82 -5.02 13.41 -4.76
N TRP A 83 -4.37 12.29 -4.40
CA TRP A 83 -2.92 12.16 -4.40
C TRP A 83 -2.35 12.38 -5.81
N ASP A 84 -3.02 11.84 -6.82
CA ASP A 84 -2.63 12.00 -8.22
C ASP A 84 -2.57 13.46 -8.68
N LYS A 85 -3.56 14.26 -8.30
CA LYS A 85 -3.66 15.68 -8.68
C LYS A 85 -2.53 16.53 -8.12
N ILE A 86 -2.13 16.27 -6.88
CA ILE A 86 -1.13 17.08 -6.14
C ILE A 86 0.32 16.59 -6.32
N TYR A 87 0.51 15.45 -6.99
CA TYR A 87 1.75 14.69 -6.96
C TYR A 87 2.98 15.49 -7.38
N ILE A 88 2.89 16.19 -8.53
CA ILE A 88 4.00 16.99 -9.06
C ILE A 88 4.33 18.15 -8.10
N GLU A 89 3.32 18.77 -7.50
CA GLU A 89 3.50 19.91 -6.60
C GLU A 89 4.13 19.48 -5.26
N LYS A 90 3.78 18.28 -4.78
CA LYS A 90 4.17 17.73 -3.47
C LYS A 90 4.99 16.45 -3.60
N VAL A 91 5.95 16.45 -4.54
CA VAL A 91 6.76 15.25 -4.83
C VAL A 91 7.63 14.85 -3.63
N ASP A 92 8.17 15.80 -2.88
CA ASP A 92 8.94 15.60 -1.65
C ASP A 92 8.14 14.84 -0.57
N VAL A 93 6.90 15.27 -0.33
CA VAL A 93 5.98 14.59 0.60
C VAL A 93 5.60 13.21 0.05
N SER A 94 5.35 13.12 -1.26
CA SER A 94 5.00 11.87 -1.94
C SER A 94 6.13 10.83 -1.88
N VAL A 95 7.40 11.24 -1.95
CA VAL A 95 8.56 10.35 -1.75
C VAL A 95 8.51 9.72 -0.35
N SER A 96 8.21 10.51 0.68
CA SER A 96 8.11 10.00 2.05
C SER A 96 6.97 9.00 2.21
N ILE A 97 5.81 9.28 1.61
CA ILE A 97 4.65 8.37 1.58
C ILE A 97 4.98 7.08 0.83
N LEU A 98 5.55 7.18 -0.36
CA LEU A 98 5.92 6.02 -1.18
C LEU A 98 6.99 5.16 -0.48
N ARG A 99 7.97 5.77 0.18
CA ARG A 99 8.97 5.07 0.98
C ARG A 99 8.31 4.29 2.12
N LYS A 100 7.48 4.93 2.93
CA LYS A 100 6.78 4.26 4.04
C LYS A 100 5.87 3.14 3.55
N LEU A 101 5.14 3.36 2.45
CA LEU A 101 4.31 2.32 1.82
C LEU A 101 5.14 1.12 1.35
N ALA A 102 6.35 1.36 0.83
CA ALA A 102 7.29 0.31 0.44
C ALA A 102 7.92 -0.39 1.65
N GLU A 103 8.13 0.28 2.78
CA GLU A 103 8.64 -0.33 4.01
C GLU A 103 7.57 -1.20 4.69
N GLU A 104 6.34 -0.70 4.79
CA GLU A 104 5.22 -1.31 5.54
C GLU A 104 4.27 -2.11 4.63
N TRP A 105 4.72 -2.45 3.43
CA TRP A 105 3.89 -3.08 2.40
C TRP A 105 3.10 -4.29 2.86
N LYS A 106 3.70 -5.16 3.68
CA LYS A 106 3.02 -6.38 4.17
C LYS A 106 1.78 -6.02 4.98
N GLU A 107 1.90 -5.07 5.89
CA GLU A 107 0.79 -4.59 6.71
C GLU A 107 -0.26 -3.86 5.87
N PHE A 108 0.22 -3.00 4.95
CA PHE A 108 -0.66 -2.23 4.07
C PHE A 108 -1.47 -3.13 3.12
N SER A 109 -0.82 -4.09 2.46
CA SER A 109 -1.42 -4.93 1.41
C SER A 109 -2.60 -5.77 1.91
N VAL A 110 -2.60 -6.17 3.18
CA VAL A 110 -3.69 -6.94 3.80
C VAL A 110 -4.90 -6.06 4.08
N LYS A 111 -4.68 -4.80 4.46
CA LYS A 111 -5.74 -3.84 4.79
C LYS A 111 -6.34 -3.20 3.53
N GLN A 112 -5.67 -3.31 2.39
CA GLN A 112 -6.01 -2.55 1.22
C GLN A 112 -7.11 -3.20 0.36
N SER A 113 -8.27 -2.55 0.33
CA SER A 113 -9.43 -2.99 -0.45
C SER A 113 -9.32 -2.67 -1.95
N SER A 114 -8.47 -1.71 -2.34
CA SER A 114 -8.33 -1.26 -3.73
C SER A 114 -6.87 -1.22 -4.19
N LEU A 115 -6.29 -2.41 -4.40
CA LEU A 115 -4.94 -2.54 -4.96
C LEU A 115 -4.86 -2.07 -6.42
N ASP A 116 -5.95 -2.14 -7.16
CA ASP A 116 -6.01 -1.65 -8.55
C ASP A 116 -5.94 -0.12 -8.62
N ALA A 117 -6.62 0.61 -7.73
CA ALA A 117 -6.51 2.06 -7.68
C ALA A 117 -5.06 2.50 -7.37
N LEU A 118 -4.41 1.83 -6.42
CA LEU A 118 -2.99 2.06 -6.14
C LEU A 118 -2.13 1.77 -7.39
N ARG A 119 -2.38 0.65 -8.08
CA ARG A 119 -1.62 0.29 -9.30
C ARG A 119 -1.71 1.37 -10.36
N GLU A 120 -2.91 1.87 -10.65
CA GLU A 120 -3.11 2.92 -11.66
C GLU A 120 -2.50 4.25 -11.24
N THR A 121 -2.61 4.64 -9.96
CA THR A 121 -1.94 5.85 -9.45
C THR A 121 -0.42 5.75 -9.53
N LEU A 122 0.18 4.61 -9.19
CA LEU A 122 1.62 4.42 -9.32
C LEU A 122 2.09 4.47 -10.78
N LYS A 123 1.31 3.94 -11.74
CA LYS A 123 1.62 4.09 -13.16
C LYS A 123 1.57 5.56 -13.60
N SER A 124 0.54 6.29 -13.17
CA SER A 124 0.41 7.73 -13.42
C SER A 124 1.62 8.51 -12.87
N PHE A 125 2.06 8.20 -11.63
CA PHE A 125 3.26 8.80 -11.04
C PHE A 125 4.50 8.55 -11.88
N ARG A 126 4.70 7.31 -12.35
CA ARG A 126 5.85 6.98 -13.20
C ARG A 126 5.85 7.79 -14.50
N HIS A 127 4.70 7.92 -15.14
CA HIS A 127 4.58 8.74 -16.35
C HIS A 127 4.92 10.22 -16.06
N LYS A 128 4.34 10.79 -15.01
CA LYS A 128 4.63 12.16 -14.53
C LYS A 128 6.11 12.37 -14.19
N ASN A 129 6.77 11.37 -13.62
CA ASN A 129 8.21 11.41 -13.32
C ASN A 129 9.04 11.40 -14.60
N GLU A 130 8.69 10.57 -15.57
CA GLU A 130 9.39 10.50 -16.86
C GLU A 130 9.32 11.86 -17.59
N GLU A 131 8.14 12.49 -17.62
CA GLU A 131 7.96 13.83 -18.18
C GLU A 131 8.78 14.89 -17.43
N ALA A 132 8.71 14.91 -16.10
CA ALA A 132 9.43 15.89 -15.28
C ALA A 132 10.95 15.74 -15.38
N LEU A 133 11.46 14.51 -15.55
CA LEU A 133 12.89 14.25 -15.73
C LEU A 133 13.39 14.66 -17.11
N ALA A 134 12.54 14.62 -18.15
CA ALA A 134 12.89 15.08 -19.49
C ALA A 134 13.00 16.62 -19.58
N GLY A 135 12.29 17.36 -18.71
CA GLY A 135 12.22 18.83 -18.74
C GLY A 135 13.46 19.59 -18.25
N GLY A 136 14.43 18.96 -17.59
CA GLY A 136 15.76 19.54 -17.34
C GLY A 136 15.89 20.67 -16.29
N GLU A 137 14.80 21.18 -15.72
CA GLU A 137 14.77 22.54 -15.15
C GLU A 137 15.18 22.70 -13.66
N ASP A 138 15.27 21.61 -12.87
CA ASP A 138 15.67 21.66 -11.44
C ASP A 138 16.32 20.35 -10.97
N THR A 139 17.62 20.37 -10.67
CA THR A 139 18.40 19.19 -10.23
C THR A 139 17.90 18.61 -8.90
N ALA A 140 17.44 19.43 -7.97
CA ALA A 140 16.94 18.96 -6.69
C ALA A 140 15.60 18.24 -6.86
N ARG A 141 14.65 18.83 -7.60
CA ARG A 141 13.38 18.16 -7.94
C ARG A 141 13.58 16.90 -8.78
N GLN A 142 14.57 16.88 -9.69
CA GLN A 142 14.90 15.66 -10.44
C GLN A 142 15.32 14.49 -9.52
N SER A 143 16.06 14.74 -8.43
CA SER A 143 16.39 13.69 -7.48
C SER A 143 15.14 13.12 -6.78
N LEU A 144 14.19 13.98 -6.42
CA LEU A 144 12.91 13.57 -5.84
C LEU A 144 12.09 12.71 -6.80
N PHE A 145 12.02 13.09 -8.08
CA PHE A 145 11.32 12.28 -9.09
C PHE A 145 11.99 10.92 -9.33
N LYS A 146 13.33 10.85 -9.27
CA LYS A 146 14.08 9.57 -9.33
C LYS A 146 13.77 8.67 -8.13
N ASP A 147 13.78 9.24 -6.92
CA ASP A 147 13.44 8.50 -5.70
C ASP A 147 11.99 8.03 -5.72
N ALA A 148 11.06 8.89 -6.15
CA ALA A 148 9.66 8.53 -6.26
C ALA A 148 9.44 7.40 -7.29
N ASP A 149 10.06 7.47 -8.47
CA ASP A 149 9.99 6.41 -9.49
C ASP A 149 10.57 5.08 -8.98
N LYS A 150 11.70 5.13 -8.24
CA LYS A 150 12.28 3.95 -7.58
C LYS A 150 11.26 3.28 -6.66
N TYR A 151 10.60 4.03 -5.76
CA TYR A 151 9.59 3.44 -4.88
C TYR A 151 8.35 2.95 -5.64
N CYS A 152 7.89 3.69 -6.66
CA CYS A 152 6.79 3.23 -7.52
C CYS A 152 7.09 1.88 -8.16
N LYS A 153 8.30 1.70 -8.74
CA LYS A 153 8.76 0.43 -9.30
C LYS A 153 8.79 -0.69 -8.27
N LEU A 154 9.31 -0.42 -7.07
CA LEU A 154 9.34 -1.39 -5.97
C LEU A 154 7.94 -1.87 -5.59
N ILE A 155 6.99 -0.95 -5.43
CA ILE A 155 5.61 -1.27 -5.05
C ILE A 155 4.89 -2.01 -6.18
N LEU A 156 5.01 -1.53 -7.43
CA LEU A 156 4.43 -2.20 -8.60
C LEU A 156 4.96 -3.63 -8.77
N GLY A 157 6.25 -3.85 -8.52
CA GLY A 157 6.85 -5.19 -8.54
C GLY A 157 6.29 -6.12 -7.44
N ARG A 158 5.86 -5.57 -6.31
CA ARG A 158 5.18 -6.35 -5.25
C ARG A 158 3.72 -6.62 -5.61
N LEU A 159 3.04 -5.66 -6.23
CA LEU A 159 1.68 -5.80 -6.74
C LEU A 159 1.54 -6.87 -7.85
N SER A 160 2.59 -7.12 -8.64
CA SER A 160 2.59 -8.14 -9.70
C SER A 160 2.86 -9.54 -9.16
N ARG A 161 3.68 -9.68 -8.11
CA ARG A 161 4.04 -10.97 -7.51
C ARG A 161 2.88 -11.67 -6.78
N GLY A 162 1.87 -10.93 -6.30
CA GLY A 162 0.69 -11.49 -5.63
C GLY A 162 -0.28 -12.28 -6.53
N HIS A 163 -0.08 -12.30 -7.85
CA HIS A 163 -0.91 -13.04 -8.82
C HIS A 163 -0.11 -14.08 -9.63
N GLY A 164 1.20 -14.20 -9.37
CA GLY A 164 2.14 -14.94 -10.19
C GLY A 164 2.46 -16.34 -9.67
N CYS A 165 1.46 -17.20 -9.42
CA CYS A 165 1.69 -18.63 -9.20
C CYS A 165 0.53 -19.53 -9.68
N LEU A 166 -0.24 -19.10 -10.68
CA LEU A 166 -1.19 -19.99 -11.38
C LEU A 166 -0.84 -20.19 -12.86
N LYS A 167 -0.16 -19.23 -13.49
CA LYS A 167 0.14 -19.31 -14.93
C LYS A 167 1.25 -20.31 -15.29
N SER A 168 2.12 -20.71 -14.36
CA SER A 168 3.12 -21.75 -14.65
C SER A 168 2.52 -23.16 -14.64
N MET A 169 1.42 -23.40 -13.92
CA MET A 169 0.77 -24.71 -13.88
C MET A 169 0.09 -25.08 -15.21
N VAL A 170 -0.43 -24.10 -15.95
CA VAL A 170 -1.03 -24.33 -17.29
C VAL A 170 0.02 -24.79 -18.31
N PHE A 171 1.26 -24.29 -18.23
CA PHE A 171 2.34 -24.74 -19.12
C PHE A 171 2.82 -26.16 -18.81
N VAL A 172 2.76 -26.60 -17.54
CA VAL A 172 3.08 -27.99 -17.17
C VAL A 172 2.06 -28.97 -17.73
N ILE A 173 0.76 -28.61 -17.81
CA ILE A 173 -0.29 -29.48 -18.36
C ILE A 173 -0.11 -29.72 -19.87
N ILE A 174 0.27 -28.68 -20.63
CA ILE A 174 0.48 -28.81 -22.09
C ILE A 174 1.72 -29.65 -22.41
N ALA A 175 2.80 -29.51 -21.62
CA ALA A 175 4.02 -30.30 -21.81
C ALA A 175 3.81 -31.81 -21.52
N PHE A 176 3.01 -32.17 -20.52
CA PHE A 176 2.66 -33.57 -20.24
C PHE A 176 1.69 -34.17 -21.28
N GLY A 177 0.76 -33.38 -21.82
CA GLY A 177 -0.17 -33.84 -22.85
C GLY A 177 0.50 -34.20 -24.18
N VAL A 178 1.54 -33.45 -24.57
CA VAL A 178 2.30 -33.73 -25.80
C VAL A 178 3.34 -34.84 -25.59
N GLY A 179 3.94 -34.94 -24.40
CA GLY A 179 4.90 -36.01 -24.08
C GLY A 179 4.27 -37.41 -24.01
N ALA A 180 3.01 -37.52 -23.58
CA ALA A 180 2.29 -38.79 -23.53
C ALA A 180 1.88 -39.32 -24.92
N ALA A 181 1.69 -38.43 -25.92
CA ALA A 181 1.27 -38.82 -27.27
C ALA A 181 2.42 -39.36 -28.14
N VAL A 182 3.68 -39.08 -27.77
CA VAL A 182 4.87 -39.43 -28.56
C VAL A 182 5.57 -40.69 -28.01
N MET A 183 5.25 -41.13 -26.79
CA MET A 183 5.90 -42.28 -26.14
C MET A 183 4.88 -43.34 -25.70
N SER A 184 4.55 -44.23 -26.65
CA SER A 184 4.26 -45.68 -26.50
C SER A 184 2.95 -46.15 -27.14
N PRO A 185 3.01 -47.18 -28.01
CA PRO A 185 1.88 -48.07 -28.22
C PRO A 185 1.82 -49.07 -27.03
N SER A 186 0.60 -49.39 -26.59
CA SER A 186 0.24 -50.32 -25.50
C SER A 186 0.71 -49.95 -24.08
N MET A 187 -0.17 -49.31 -23.30
CA MET A 187 -0.23 -49.54 -21.86
C MET A 187 -1.69 -49.83 -21.48
N GLU A 188 -2.04 -51.10 -21.64
CA GLU A 188 -3.33 -51.68 -21.28
C GLU A 188 -3.41 -51.78 -19.75
N SER A 189 -4.50 -51.28 -19.17
CA SER A 189 -4.87 -51.31 -17.74
C SER A 189 -4.05 -50.45 -16.76
N TRP A 190 -4.28 -49.13 -16.76
CA TRP A 190 -4.10 -48.34 -15.53
C TRP A 190 -5.34 -48.54 -14.65
N ASP A 191 -5.20 -49.34 -13.60
CA ASP A 191 -6.28 -49.67 -12.66
C ASP A 191 -6.60 -48.49 -11.73
N TRP A 192 -7.61 -47.71 -12.11
CA TRP A 192 -8.10 -46.53 -11.41
C TRP A 192 -8.54 -46.80 -9.96
N ASN A 193 -8.76 -48.06 -9.58
CA ASN A 193 -9.10 -48.43 -8.21
C ASN A 193 -7.93 -48.26 -7.23
N LYS A 194 -6.67 -48.26 -7.69
CA LYS A 194 -5.52 -47.95 -6.81
C LYS A 194 -5.38 -46.47 -6.50
N LEU A 195 -5.79 -45.59 -7.41
CA LEU A 195 -5.74 -44.15 -7.20
C LEU A 195 -6.83 -43.68 -6.23
N SER A 196 -8.04 -44.23 -6.31
CA SER A 196 -9.14 -43.88 -5.39
C SER A 196 -8.83 -44.26 -3.92
N VAL A 197 -8.09 -45.34 -3.67
CA VAL A 197 -7.67 -45.75 -2.32
C VAL A 197 -6.65 -44.76 -1.71
N LEU A 198 -5.73 -44.23 -2.51
CA LEU A 198 -4.77 -43.21 -2.04
C LEU A 198 -5.46 -41.88 -1.71
N PHE A 199 -6.47 -41.48 -2.48
CA PHE A 199 -7.20 -40.23 -2.24
C PHE A 199 -8.27 -40.32 -1.14
N SER A 200 -8.76 -41.52 -0.82
CA SER A 200 -9.74 -41.71 0.26
C SER A 200 -9.10 -41.91 1.64
N GLN A 201 -7.80 -42.20 1.73
CA GLN A 201 -7.09 -42.31 3.03
C GLN A 201 -6.71 -40.96 3.67
N GLN A 202 -6.97 -39.83 3.01
CA GLN A 202 -6.60 -38.51 3.53
C GLN A 202 -7.79 -37.62 3.93
N SER A 203 -9.00 -38.19 4.00
CA SER A 203 -10.17 -37.53 4.57
C SER A 203 -10.77 -38.36 5.71
N PHE A 204 -10.07 -38.53 6.83
CA PHE A 204 -10.66 -38.68 8.17
C PHE A 204 -9.57 -38.67 9.24
N ARG A 205 -9.47 -37.56 10.00
CA ARG A 205 -9.24 -37.55 11.46
C ARG A 205 -9.58 -36.16 12.01
N VAL A 206 -10.74 -36.09 12.67
CA VAL A 206 -10.93 -35.31 13.90
C VAL A 206 -10.23 -36.07 15.01
#